data_AF-A0AB36TN72-F1
#
_entry.id   AF-A0AB36TN72-F1
#
_cell.length_a   1.000
_cell.length_b   1.000
_cell.length_c   1.000
_cell.angle_alpha   90.00
_cell.angle_beta   90.00
_cell.angle_gamma   90.00
#
_symmetry.space_group_name_H-M   'P 1'
#
loop_
_entity.id
_entity.type
_entity.pdbx_description
1 polymer ?
#
loop_
_entity_poly.entity_id
_entity_poly.type
_entity_poly.pdbx_seq_one_letter_code
_entity_poly.pdbx_strand_id
1 'polypeptide(L)' 'YEKWDPNKAYTKGDKVEYQGKFYEAVQSYQGNGDPTWIFALSLWQPFKMI' A
#
# COMPACT_ATOMS: atom_id res chain seq x y z
N TYR A 1 6.42 0.86 9.79
CA TYR A 1 5.37 1.31 8.85
C TYR A 1 4.02 0.91 9.39
N GLU A 2 2.98 1.68 9.10
CA GLU A 2 1.60 1.32 9.45
C GLU A 2 1.19 0.04 8.71
N LYS A 3 0.30 -0.76 9.30
CA LYS A 3 -0.29 -1.91 8.60
C LYS A 3 -1.18 -1.41 7.46
N TRP A 4 -1.11 -2.06 6.30
CA TRP A 4 -2.03 -1.78 5.21
C TRP A 4 -3.47 -2.11 5.61
N ASP A 5 -4.41 -1.23 5.26
CA ASP A 5 -5.84 -1.36 5.48
C ASP A 5 -6.57 -1.17 4.13
N PRO A 6 -7.36 -2.16 3.66
CA PRO A 6 -8.05 -2.10 2.37
C PRO A 6 -9.13 -1.01 2.28
N ASN A 7 -9.53 -0.37 3.39
CA ASN A 7 -10.56 0.67 3.44
C ASN A 7 -9.99 2.08 3.70
N LYS A 8 -8.68 2.20 3.91
CA LYS A 8 -8.05 3.49 4.23
C LYS A 8 -7.75 4.32 2.98
N ALA A 9 -7.79 5.65 3.12
CA ALA A 9 -7.26 6.57 2.13
C ALA A 9 -5.74 6.67 2.23
N TYR A 10 -5.05 6.60 1.09
CA TYR A 10 -3.60 6.75 0.99
C TYR A 10 -3.23 7.87 0.03
N THR A 11 -2.11 8.52 0.31
CA THR A 11 -1.47 9.51 -0.54
C THR A 11 -0.19 8.96 -1.16
N LYS A 12 0.17 9.47 -2.35
CA LYS A 12 1.44 9.08 -3.01
C LYS A 12 2.62 9.27 -2.06
N GLY A 13 3.44 8.23 -1.91
CA GLY A 13 4.61 8.20 -1.03
C GLY A 13 4.33 7.60 0.36
N ASP A 14 3.07 7.35 0.72
CA ASP A 14 2.74 6.61 1.95
C ASP A 14 3.38 5.23 1.94
N LYS A 15 3.87 4.79 3.09
CA LYS A 15 4.54 3.50 3.23
C LYS A 15 3.84 2.62 4.25
N VAL A 16 3.49 1.42 3.82
CA VAL A 16 2.78 0.43 4.62
C VAL A 16 3.54 -0.88 4.69
N GLU A 17 3.19 -1.69 5.68
CA GLU A 17 3.60 -3.09 5.76
C GLU A 17 2.38 -4.00 5.54
N TYR A 18 2.60 -5.10 4.84
CA TYR A 18 1.64 -6.19 4.66
C TYR A 18 2.38 -7.52 4.64
N GLN A 19 2.06 -8.41 5.59
CA GLN A 19 2.63 -9.77 5.69
C GLN A 19 4.18 -9.82 5.63
N GLY A 20 4.84 -8.92 6.34
CA GLY A 20 6.31 -8.81 6.41
C GLY A 20 6.95 -8.13 5.20
N LYS A 21 6.17 -7.64 4.22
CA LYS A 21 6.66 -6.92 3.05
C LYS A 21 6.27 -5.45 3.13
N PHE A 22 7.06 -4.59 2.49
CA PHE A 22 6.89 -3.14 2.53
C PHE A 22 6.52 -2.60 1.15
N TYR A 23 5.60 -1.65 1.14
CA TYR A 23 5.03 -1.08 -0.07
C TYR A 23 4.94 0.44 0.07
N GLU A 24 5.22 1.14 -1.03
CA GLU A 24 5.07 2.58 -1.15
C GLU A 24 3.95 2.91 -2.15
N ALA A 25 3.02 3.79 -1.77
CA ALA A 25 1.91 4.20 -2.61
C ALA A 25 2.42 5.01 -3.82
N VAL A 26 2.09 4.59 -5.05
CA VAL A 26 2.55 5.29 -6.27
C VAL A 26 1.61 6.42 -6.71
N GLN A 27 0.38 6.41 -6.21
CA GLN A 27 -0.63 7.44 -6.41
C GLN A 27 -1.57 7.53 -5.19
N SER A 28 -2.29 8.64 -5.06
CA SER A 28 -3.32 8.79 -4.02
C SER A 28 -4.59 8.03 -4.42
N TYR A 29 -5.23 7.36 -3.47
CA TYR A 29 -6.49 6.64 -3.70
C TYR A 29 -7.26 6.39 -2.41
N GLN A 30 -8.55 6.05 -2.54
CA GLN A 30 -9.42 5.60 -1.45
C GLN A 30 -9.60 4.09 -1.56
N GLY A 31 -9.23 3.35 -0.51
CA GLY A 31 -9.49 1.91 -0.43
C GLY A 31 -10.99 1.61 -0.43
N ASN A 32 -11.39 0.52 -1.11
CA ASN A 32 -12.78 0.08 -1.23
C ASN A 32 -13.05 -1.29 -0.57
N GLY A 33 -12.10 -1.83 0.17
CA GLY A 33 -12.20 -3.14 0.82
C GLY A 33 -11.61 -4.32 0.02
N ASP A 34 -11.12 -4.12 -1.21
CA ASP A 34 -10.50 -5.20 -1.99
C ASP A 34 -9.12 -5.59 -1.41
N PRO A 35 -8.97 -6.83 -0.88
CA PRO A 35 -7.72 -7.27 -0.24
C PRO A 35 -6.58 -7.48 -1.25
N THR A 36 -6.88 -7.50 -2.55
CA THR A 36 -5.88 -7.74 -3.61
C THR A 36 -5.18 -6.46 -4.05
N TRP A 37 -5.71 -5.28 -3.70
CA TRP A 37 -5.18 -4.00 -4.16
C TRP A 37 -3.77 -3.72 -3.67
N ILE A 38 -3.34 -4.28 -2.54
CA ILE A 38 -1.93 -4.21 -2.09
C ILE A 38 -0.94 -4.82 -3.10
N PHE A 39 -1.41 -5.66 -4.02
CA PHE A 39 -0.61 -6.25 -5.10
C PHE A 39 -0.73 -5.51 -6.43
N ALA A 40 -1.63 -4.53 -6.55
CA ALA A 40 -1.77 -3.74 -7.76
C ALA A 40 -0.60 -2.77 -7.91
N LEU A 41 0.27 -3.01 -8.89
CA LEU A 41 1.47 -2.17 -9.11
C LEU A 41 1.14 -0.73 -9.55
N SER A 42 -0.09 -0.49 -10.02
CA SER A 42 -0.61 0.86 -10.26
C SER A 42 -0.94 1.62 -8.97
N LEU A 43 -0.97 0.96 -7.82
CA LEU A 43 -1.24 1.55 -6.50
C LEU A 43 -0.03 1.43 -5.57
N TRP A 44 0.72 0.33 -5.63
CA TRP A 44 1.76 0.00 -4.66
C TRP A 44 3.04 -0.51 -5.31
N GLN A 45 4.16 0.12 -4.97
CA GLN A 45 5.51 -0.31 -5.33
C GLN A 45 6.13 -1.08 -4.16
N PRO A 46 6.43 -2.37 -4.28
CA PRO A 46 7.18 -3.11 -3.26
C PRO A 46 8.60 -2.56 -3.14
N PHE A 47 9.11 -2.47 -1.92
CA PHE A 47 10.51 -2.13 -1.64
C PHE A 47 11.08 -2.99 -0.51
N LYS A 48 12.41 -3.04 -0.43
CA LYS A 48 13.13 -3.66 0.70
C LYS A 48 13.57 -2.54 1.64
N MET A 49 13.38 -2.73 2.93
CA MET A 49 14.12 -1.93 3.90
C MET A 49 15.60 -2.32 3.78
N ILE A 50 16.44 -1.30 3.56
CA ILE A 50 17.89 -1.38 3.59
C ILE A 50 18.38 -1.19 5.01
#